data_AF-A0A0A0RSH7-F1
#
_entry.id   AF-A0A0A0RSH7-F1
#
_cell.length_a   1.000
_cell.length_b   1.000
_cell.length_c   1.000
_cell.angle_alpha   90.00
_cell.angle_beta   90.00
_cell.angle_gamma   90.00
#
_symmetry.space_group_name_H-M   'P 1'
#
loop_
_entity.id
_entity.type
_entity.pdbx_description
1 polymer ?
#
loop_
_entity_poly.entity_id
_entity_poly.type
_entity_poly.pdbx_seq_one_letter_code
_entity_poly.pdbx_strand_id
1 'polypeptide(L)'
;MGELLGGLADMIVAPLTINNERAQYIEFSKPFKYQGLTILVKKEIPRSTLDSFMQPFQSTLWLLVGLSVHVVAVMLYLLDRFSPFGRFKVNSEEEEEDALTLSSAMWFSWGVLLNSGIGEGAPRSFSARILGMVWAGFAMIIVASYTANLAAFLVLDRPEERITGINDPRLRNPSDKFIYATVKQSSVDI
;
A
#
# COMPACT_ATOMS: atom_id res chain seq x y z
N MET A 1 3.14 -39.28 34.87
CA MET A 1 4.40 -39.43 35.64
C MET A 1 4.11 -39.90 37.05
N GLY A 2 3.39 -39.15 37.87
CA GLY A 2 2.99 -39.60 39.21
C GLY A 2 2.30 -40.96 39.22
N GLU A 3 1.37 -41.20 38.28
CA GLU A 3 0.69 -42.50 38.15
C GLU A 3 1.61 -43.67 37.79
N LEU A 4 2.62 -43.45 36.96
CA LEU A 4 3.61 -44.47 36.58
C LEU A 4 4.50 -44.83 37.78
N LEU A 5 4.96 -43.81 38.53
CA LEU A 5 5.75 -44.02 39.74
C LEU A 5 4.94 -44.61 40.90
N GLY A 6 3.64 -44.31 40.95
CA GLY A 6 2.70 -44.86 41.93
C GLY A 6 2.25 -46.29 41.63
N GLY A 7 2.71 -46.90 40.53
CA GLY A 7 2.31 -48.26 40.13
C GLY A 7 0.84 -48.37 39.65
N LEU A 8 0.20 -47.25 39.33
CA LEU A 8 -1.16 -47.22 38.77
C LEU A 8 -1.16 -47.43 37.24
N ALA A 9 -0.01 -47.21 36.59
CA ALA A 9 0.19 -47.44 35.17
C ALA A 9 1.56 -48.07 34.94
N ASP A 10 1.66 -49.01 33.99
CA ASP A 10 2.91 -49.70 33.66
C ASP A 10 3.69 -49.05 32.49
N MET A 11 3.00 -48.28 31.64
CA MET A 11 3.60 -47.63 30.47
C MET A 11 2.86 -46.35 30.11
N ILE A 12 3.59 -45.34 29.64
CA ILE A 12 3.02 -44.09 29.11
C ILE A 12 3.17 -44.07 27.58
N VAL A 13 2.05 -44.03 26.86
CA VAL A 13 2.00 -43.85 25.40
C VAL A 13 1.31 -42.52 25.09
N ALA A 14 2.09 -41.44 25.12
CA ALA A 14 1.63 -40.07 24.97
C ALA A 14 2.76 -39.20 24.38
N PRO A 15 2.50 -37.95 23.93
CA PRO A 15 3.55 -37.00 23.54
C PRO A 15 4.32 -36.48 24.78
N LEU A 16 5.04 -37.37 25.46
CA LEU A 16 5.82 -37.06 26.65
C LEU A 16 7.22 -36.58 26.25
N THR A 17 7.55 -35.33 26.58
CA THR A 17 8.88 -34.76 26.33
C THR A 17 9.95 -35.47 27.17
N ILE A 18 11.02 -35.90 26.50
CA ILE A 18 12.23 -36.44 27.14
C ILE A 18 13.04 -35.25 27.69
N ASN A 19 13.28 -35.22 29.00
CA ASN A 19 14.17 -34.26 29.67
C ASN A 19 15.05 -35.00 30.69
N ASN A 20 16.13 -34.35 31.16
CA ASN A 20 17.08 -34.97 32.08
C ASN A 20 16.42 -35.32 33.44
N GLU A 21 15.58 -34.42 33.96
CA GLU A 21 14.92 -34.60 35.26
C GLU A 21 14.00 -35.84 35.28
N ARG A 22 13.22 -36.09 34.21
CA ARG A 22 12.36 -37.29 34.14
C ARG A 22 13.18 -38.55 33.91
N ALA A 23 14.26 -38.47 33.12
CA ALA A 23 15.13 -39.61 32.82
C ALA A 23 15.86 -40.17 34.05
N GLN A 24 15.92 -39.43 35.16
CA GLN A 24 16.44 -39.93 36.45
C GLN A 24 15.48 -40.90 37.16
N TYR A 25 14.17 -40.82 36.86
CA TYR A 25 13.14 -41.61 37.53
C TYR A 25 12.49 -42.67 36.64
N ILE A 26 12.55 -42.50 35.30
CA ILE A 26 11.94 -43.41 34.34
C ILE A 26 12.87 -43.66 33.15
N GLU A 27 12.71 -44.82 32.50
CA GLU A 27 13.41 -45.15 31.27
C GLU A 27 12.58 -44.76 30.03
N PHE A 28 13.23 -44.12 29.06
CA PHE A 28 12.62 -43.73 27.78
C PHE A 28 13.08 -44.65 26.65
N SER A 29 12.16 -44.93 25.72
CA SER A 29 12.52 -45.54 24.44
C SER A 29 13.23 -44.54 23.51
N LYS A 30 13.61 -44.98 22.30
CA LYS A 30 14.14 -44.07 21.29
C LYS A 30 13.07 -43.05 20.86
N PRO A 31 13.44 -41.78 20.60
CA PRO A 31 12.48 -40.77 20.18
C PRO A 31 11.74 -41.19 18.90
N PHE A 32 10.41 -41.23 18.96
CA PHE A 32 9.58 -41.50 17.79
C PHE A 32 9.22 -40.24 17.00
N LYS A 33 9.40 -39.05 17.59
CA LYS A 33 9.13 -37.75 16.97
C LYS A 33 10.15 -36.70 17.44
N TYR A 34 10.75 -36.00 16.49
CA TYR A 34 11.58 -34.82 16.74
C TYR A 34 10.72 -33.56 16.54
N GLN A 35 10.70 -32.67 17.54
CA GLN A 35 9.96 -31.41 17.52
C GLN A 35 10.67 -30.36 18.37
N GLY A 36 10.43 -29.08 18.08
CA GLY A 36 10.92 -27.93 18.84
C GLY A 36 9.78 -27.10 19.43
N LEU A 37 10.15 -26.06 20.19
CA LEU A 37 9.20 -25.06 20.68
C LEU A 37 9.01 -23.95 19.64
N THR A 38 7.78 -23.48 19.50
CA THR A 38 7.44 -22.32 18.68
C THR A 38 6.49 -21.41 19.44
N ILE A 39 6.41 -20.16 19.04
CA ILE A 39 5.55 -19.15 19.65
C ILE A 39 4.35 -18.92 18.74
N LEU A 40 3.16 -19.12 19.27
CA LEU A 40 1.93 -18.86 18.55
C LEU A 40 1.47 -17.42 18.78
N VAL A 41 1.24 -16.68 17.70
CA VAL A 41 0.72 -15.30 17.75
C VAL A 41 -0.51 -15.15 16.89
N LYS A 42 -1.40 -14.24 17.29
CA LYS A 42 -2.54 -13.85 16.46
C LYS A 42 -2.03 -13.11 15.22
N LYS A 43 -2.35 -13.64 14.04
CA LYS A 43 -2.18 -12.92 12.77
C LYS A 43 -3.20 -11.78 12.73
N GLU A 44 -2.73 -10.54 12.80
CA GLU A 44 -3.58 -9.38 12.51
C GLU A 44 -3.60 -9.16 11.00
N ILE A 45 -4.81 -8.93 10.48
CA ILE A 45 -5.03 -8.62 9.07
C ILE A 45 -4.95 -7.10 8.98
N PRO A 46 -4.01 -6.52 8.20
CA PRO A 46 -3.97 -5.08 8.02
C PRO A 46 -5.31 -4.63 7.42
N ARG A 47 -5.92 -3.61 8.03
CA ARG A 47 -7.10 -2.95 7.46
C ARG A 47 -6.60 -1.85 6.55
N SER A 48 -6.84 -1.98 5.24
CA SER A 48 -6.55 -0.89 4.29
C SER A 48 -7.44 0.30 4.63
N THR A 49 -6.84 1.35 5.17
CA THR A 49 -7.50 2.63 5.43
C THR A 49 -7.58 3.45 4.13
N LEU A 50 -8.60 4.29 3.99
CA LEU A 50 -8.72 5.19 2.82
C LEU A 50 -7.51 6.12 2.66
N ASP A 51 -6.79 6.41 3.74
CA ASP A 51 -5.55 7.17 3.73
C ASP A 51 -4.44 6.50 2.89
N SER A 52 -4.49 5.17 2.71
CA SER A 52 -3.55 4.44 1.86
C SER A 52 -3.63 4.85 0.39
N PHE A 53 -4.75 5.43 -0.06
CA PHE A 53 -4.87 5.95 -1.41
C PHE A 53 -4.06 7.24 -1.64
N MET A 54 -3.92 8.09 -0.62
CA MET A 54 -3.14 9.33 -0.74
C MET A 54 -1.65 9.14 -0.47
N GLN A 55 -1.27 8.05 0.22
CA GLN A 55 0.13 7.72 0.57
C GLN A 55 1.12 7.61 -0.60
N PRO A 56 0.75 7.19 -1.83
CA PRO A 56 1.72 7.05 -2.92
C PRO A 56 2.34 8.39 -3.34
N PHE A 57 1.70 9.53 -3.07
CA PHE A 57 2.28 10.84 -3.36
C PHE A 57 2.34 11.68 -2.09
N GLN A 58 3.48 12.32 -1.87
CA GLN A 58 3.61 13.32 -0.81
C GLN A 58 2.61 14.46 -1.03
N SER A 59 2.08 15.03 0.04
CA SER A 59 1.12 16.16 -0.01
C SER A 59 1.64 17.34 -0.85
N THR A 60 2.96 17.57 -0.84
CA THR A 60 3.62 18.59 -1.66
C THR A 60 3.44 18.32 -3.16
N LEU A 61 3.53 17.05 -3.60
CA LEU A 61 3.41 16.69 -5.01
C LEU A 61 1.96 16.82 -5.49
N TRP A 62 0.99 16.46 -4.64
CA TRP A 62 -0.43 16.71 -4.92
C TRP A 62 -0.73 18.19 -5.17
N LEU A 63 -0.22 19.06 -4.30
CA LEU A 63 -0.36 20.51 -4.46
C LEU A 63 0.32 21.01 -5.74
N LEU A 64 1.51 20.50 -6.05
CA LEU A 64 2.28 20.90 -7.23
C LEU A 64 1.59 20.46 -8.53
N VAL A 65 1.05 19.24 -8.58
CA VAL A 65 0.24 18.76 -9.70
C VAL A 65 -1.01 19.62 -9.85
N GLY A 66 -1.76 19.87 -8.76
CA GLY A 66 -2.93 20.75 -8.79
C GLY A 66 -2.61 22.15 -9.31
N LEU A 67 -1.52 22.76 -8.83
CA LEU A 67 -1.07 24.08 -9.29
C LEU A 67 -0.66 24.04 -10.76
N SER A 68 0.03 23.00 -11.21
CA SER A 68 0.46 22.84 -12.61
C SER A 68 -0.72 22.81 -13.59
N VAL A 69 -1.84 22.18 -13.22
CA VAL A 69 -3.08 22.15 -14.03
C VAL A 69 -3.59 23.57 -14.28
N HIS A 70 -3.61 24.41 -13.23
CA HIS A 70 -4.10 25.78 -13.34
C HIS A 70 -3.15 26.65 -14.17
N VAL A 71 -1.83 26.48 -14.02
CA VAL A 71 -0.83 27.20 -14.83
C VAL A 71 -0.98 26.86 -16.31
N VAL A 72 -1.17 25.57 -16.65
CA VAL A 72 -1.36 25.12 -18.04
C VAL A 72 -2.69 25.61 -18.60
N ALA A 73 -3.78 25.59 -17.83
CA ALA A 73 -5.07 26.13 -18.25
C ALA A 73 -4.99 27.64 -18.58
N VAL A 74 -4.31 28.43 -17.73
CA VAL A 74 -4.10 29.85 -17.98
C VAL A 74 -3.20 30.07 -19.21
N MET A 75 -2.13 29.28 -19.37
CA MET A 75 -1.26 29.37 -20.55
C MET A 75 -2.00 29.03 -21.85
N LEU A 76 -2.83 27.98 -21.86
CA LEU A 76 -3.68 27.64 -23.00
C LEU A 76 -4.65 28.79 -23.34
N TYR A 77 -5.28 29.37 -22.33
CA TYR A 77 -6.17 30.52 -22.49
C TYR A 77 -5.44 31.74 -23.08
N LEU A 78 -4.25 32.09 -22.57
CA LEU A 78 -3.47 33.22 -23.07
C LEU A 78 -2.97 32.97 -24.50
N LEU A 79 -2.47 31.77 -24.80
CA LEU A 79 -1.98 31.43 -26.14
C LEU A 79 -3.09 31.46 -27.19
N ASP A 80 -4.30 31.02 -26.83
CA ASP A 80 -5.45 31.08 -27.74
C ASP A 80 -5.97 32.52 -27.90
N ARG A 81 -5.93 33.32 -26.82
CA ARG A 81 -6.34 34.74 -26.84
C ARG A 81 -5.37 35.64 -27.62
N PHE A 82 -4.06 35.41 -27.51
CA PHE A 82 -3.03 36.20 -28.17
C PHE A 82 -2.67 35.69 -29.57
N SER A 83 -3.12 34.49 -29.96
CA SER A 83 -2.91 33.95 -31.31
C SER A 83 -3.76 34.72 -32.35
N PRO A 84 -3.14 35.49 -33.27
CA PRO A 84 -3.88 36.19 -34.33
C PRO A 84 -4.47 35.25 -35.39
N PHE A 85 -4.13 33.96 -35.36
CA PHE A 85 -4.60 32.97 -36.34
C PHE A 85 -6.00 32.39 -36.07
N GLY A 86 -6.58 32.63 -34.88
CA GLY A 86 -8.00 32.30 -34.64
C GLY A 86 -8.98 33.26 -35.34
N ARG A 87 -8.48 34.43 -35.80
CA ARG A 87 -9.27 35.48 -36.48
C ARG A 87 -9.21 35.43 -38.01
N PHE A 88 -8.42 34.53 -38.61
CA PHE A 88 -8.48 34.30 -40.05
C PHE A 88 -9.49 33.19 -40.36
N LYS A 89 -10.79 33.52 -40.26
CA LYS A 89 -11.86 32.70 -40.85
C LYS A 89 -12.02 33.17 -42.29
N VAL A 90 -11.53 32.37 -43.24
CA VAL A 90 -11.98 32.42 -44.64
C VAL A 90 -13.46 32.02 -44.61
N ASN A 91 -14.31 32.91 -45.14
CA ASN A 91 -15.75 32.77 -45.38
C ASN A 91 -16.34 31.35 -45.25
N SER A 92 -17.10 31.09 -44.18
CA SER A 92 -18.26 30.20 -44.22
C SER A 92 -19.16 30.44 -43.01
N GLU A 93 -20.45 30.54 -43.29
CA GLU A 93 -21.59 30.84 -42.41
C GLU A 93 -21.94 29.69 -41.45
N GLU A 94 -20.99 29.22 -40.65
CA GLU A 94 -21.27 28.25 -39.59
C GLU A 94 -20.89 28.84 -38.24
N GLU A 95 -21.95 29.05 -37.44
CA GLU A 95 -22.08 29.25 -35.99
C GLU A 95 -20.92 29.93 -35.22
N GLU A 96 -21.28 30.85 -34.33
CA GLU A 96 -20.41 31.43 -33.30
C GLU A 96 -19.87 30.33 -32.37
N GLU A 97 -18.86 29.58 -32.83
CA GLU A 97 -18.05 28.74 -31.95
C GLU A 97 -17.08 29.67 -31.22
N ASP A 98 -17.55 30.13 -30.07
CA ASP A 98 -16.88 31.03 -29.14
C ASP A 98 -15.40 30.66 -28.91
N ALA A 99 -14.56 31.68 -28.81
CA ALA A 99 -13.16 31.53 -28.42
C ALA A 99 -13.03 30.70 -27.12
N LEU A 100 -11.95 29.92 -26.96
CA LEU A 100 -11.75 29.11 -25.76
C LEU A 100 -11.92 29.96 -24.50
N THR A 101 -13.01 29.71 -23.77
CA THR A 101 -13.26 30.34 -22.47
C THR A 101 -12.32 29.75 -21.44
N LEU A 102 -11.94 30.53 -20.41
CA LEU A 102 -11.05 30.07 -19.34
C LEU A 102 -11.59 28.80 -18.66
N SER A 103 -12.91 28.71 -18.51
CA SER A 103 -13.59 27.52 -17.98
C SER A 103 -13.37 26.30 -18.87
N SER A 104 -13.52 26.44 -20.19
CA SER A 104 -13.29 25.35 -21.15
C SER A 104 -11.83 24.86 -21.13
N ALA A 105 -10.86 25.79 -21.04
CA ALA A 105 -9.45 25.44 -20.89
C ALA A 105 -9.14 24.73 -19.56
N MET A 106 -9.77 25.14 -18.45
CA MET A 106 -9.64 24.44 -17.15
C MET A 106 -10.22 23.03 -17.20
N TRP A 107 -11.41 22.86 -17.78
CA TRP A 107 -12.02 21.54 -17.96
C TRP A 107 -11.17 20.64 -18.87
N PHE A 108 -10.59 21.19 -19.94
CA PHE A 108 -9.65 20.46 -20.80
C PHE A 108 -8.41 20.00 -20.02
N SER A 109 -7.75 20.88 -19.27
CA SER A 109 -6.54 20.52 -18.49
C SER A 109 -6.84 19.45 -17.43
N TRP A 110 -7.97 19.56 -16.73
CA TRP A 110 -8.40 18.54 -15.76
C TRP A 110 -8.82 17.23 -16.44
N GLY A 111 -9.53 17.31 -17.57
CA GLY A 111 -9.96 16.16 -18.35
C GLY A 111 -8.78 15.32 -18.82
N VAL A 112 -7.73 15.97 -19.34
CA VAL A 112 -6.50 15.29 -19.74
C VAL A 112 -5.78 14.63 -18.56
N LEU A 113 -5.70 15.29 -17.39
CA LEU A 113 -5.04 14.71 -16.21
C LEU A 113 -5.80 13.50 -15.63
N LEU A 114 -7.14 13.56 -15.62
CA LEU A 114 -7.99 12.51 -15.08
C LEU A 114 -8.33 11.41 -16.11
N ASN A 115 -7.79 11.49 -17.33
CA ASN A 115 -8.22 10.67 -18.47
C ASN A 115 -9.75 10.68 -18.68
N SER A 116 -10.39 11.81 -18.38
CA SER A 116 -11.82 12.02 -18.59
C SER A 116 -12.02 12.60 -19.99
N GLY A 117 -12.85 11.94 -20.81
CA GLY A 117 -13.20 12.39 -22.16
C GLY A 117 -14.14 13.60 -22.22
N ILE A 118 -14.32 14.30 -21.10
CA ILE A 118 -15.19 15.47 -20.97
C ILE A 118 -14.37 16.71 -21.29
N GLY A 119 -14.45 17.18 -22.53
CA GLY A 119 -13.82 18.43 -22.95
C GLY A 119 -14.57 19.03 -24.13
N GLU A 120 -15.44 20.01 -23.85
CA GLU A 120 -16.22 20.72 -24.88
C GLU A 120 -15.42 21.81 -25.61
N GLY A 121 -14.09 21.88 -25.43
CA GLY A 121 -13.23 22.83 -26.15
C GLY A 121 -11.85 22.28 -26.43
N ALA A 122 -11.56 22.09 -27.72
CA ALA A 122 -10.23 21.70 -28.19
C ALA A 122 -9.42 22.94 -28.60
N PRO A 123 -8.13 23.03 -28.24
CA PRO A 123 -7.28 24.14 -28.66
C PRO A 123 -7.15 24.25 -30.18
N ARG A 124 -7.47 25.43 -30.72
CA ARG A 124 -7.49 25.70 -32.16
C ARG A 124 -6.12 26.17 -32.66
N SER A 125 -5.41 26.98 -31.89
CA SER A 125 -4.09 27.49 -32.28
C SER A 125 -3.00 26.40 -32.31
N PHE A 126 -2.09 26.48 -33.28
CA PHE A 126 -0.98 25.52 -33.43
C PHE A 126 -0.10 25.44 -32.18
N SER A 127 0.15 26.58 -31.53
CA SER A 127 0.91 26.64 -30.28
C SER A 127 0.18 25.96 -29.12
N ALA A 128 -1.14 26.18 -28.97
CA ALA A 128 -1.92 25.52 -27.92
C ALA A 128 -2.08 24.01 -28.15
N ARG A 129 -2.07 23.54 -29.41
CA ARG A 129 -2.04 22.11 -29.73
C ARG A 129 -0.75 21.42 -29.29
N ILE A 130 0.41 22.05 -29.56
CA ILE A 130 1.70 21.52 -29.11
C ILE A 130 1.74 21.49 -27.57
N LEU A 131 1.30 22.57 -26.92
CA LEU A 131 1.24 22.63 -25.46
C LEU A 131 0.30 21.54 -24.89
N GLY A 132 -0.85 21.32 -25.52
CA GLY A 132 -1.80 20.26 -25.16
C GLY A 132 -1.21 18.85 -25.31
N MET A 133 -0.42 18.58 -26.36
CA MET A 133 0.27 17.31 -26.53
C MET A 133 1.33 17.07 -25.45
N VAL A 134 2.11 18.10 -25.12
CA VAL A 134 3.11 18.02 -24.03
C VAL A 134 2.42 17.80 -22.68
N TRP A 135 1.30 18.49 -22.43
CA TRP A 135 0.48 18.29 -21.23
C TRP A 135 -0.07 16.87 -21.13
N ALA A 136 -0.56 16.31 -22.24
CA ALA A 136 -1.03 14.92 -22.28
C ALA A 136 0.09 13.92 -21.96
N GLY A 137 1.30 14.15 -22.49
CA GLY A 137 2.47 13.33 -22.15
C GLY A 137 2.84 13.43 -20.67
N PHE A 138 2.84 14.64 -20.11
CA PHE A 138 3.08 14.85 -18.68
C PHE A 138 2.02 14.17 -17.81
N ALA A 139 0.74 14.31 -18.15
CA ALA A 139 -0.37 13.65 -17.45
C ALA A 139 -0.21 12.12 -17.44
N MET A 140 0.12 11.51 -18.58
CA MET A 140 0.39 10.07 -18.65
C MET A 140 1.55 9.65 -17.74
N ILE A 141 2.64 10.41 -17.70
CA ILE A 141 3.79 10.10 -16.83
C ILE A 141 3.40 10.18 -15.35
N ILE A 142 2.63 11.19 -14.95
CA ILE A 142 2.16 11.34 -13.56
C ILE A 142 1.27 10.16 -13.16
N VAL A 143 0.28 9.81 -13.99
CA VAL A 143 -0.63 8.68 -13.70
C VAL A 143 0.15 7.36 -13.67
N ALA A 144 1.07 7.13 -14.61
CA ALA A 144 1.91 5.93 -14.62
C ALA A 144 2.84 5.85 -13.39
N SER A 145 3.37 6.97 -12.94
CA SER A 145 4.22 7.03 -11.74
C SER A 145 3.40 6.78 -10.47
N TYR A 146 2.16 7.30 -10.42
CA TYR A 146 1.23 7.05 -9.32
C TYR A 146 0.89 5.55 -9.21
N THR A 147 0.53 4.93 -10.33
CA THR A 147 0.18 3.49 -10.34
C THR A 147 1.39 2.62 -10.04
N ALA A 148 2.58 2.97 -10.52
CA ALA A 148 3.83 2.29 -10.20
C ALA A 148 4.15 2.37 -8.69
N ASN A 149 4.02 3.56 -8.08
CA ASN A 149 4.32 3.70 -6.66
C ASN A 149 3.26 3.05 -5.76
N LEU A 150 2.00 3.09 -6.17
CA LEU A 150 0.92 2.34 -5.50
C LEU A 150 1.20 0.83 -5.54
N ALA A 151 1.61 0.29 -6.69
CA ALA A 151 1.96 -1.12 -6.82
C ALA A 151 3.18 -1.48 -5.94
N ALA A 152 4.21 -0.63 -5.91
CA ALA A 152 5.37 -0.82 -5.05
C ALA A 152 4.97 -0.86 -3.57
N PHE A 153 4.07 0.03 -3.14
CA PHE A 153 3.55 0.06 -1.78
C PHE A 153 2.80 -1.24 -1.42
N LEU A 154 1.91 -1.71 -2.30
CA LEU A 154 1.13 -2.93 -2.08
C LEU A 154 2.00 -4.20 -1.98
N VAL A 155 3.17 -4.22 -2.64
CA VAL A 155 4.11 -5.34 -2.57
C VAL A 155 4.96 -5.29 -1.28
N LEU A 156 5.26 -4.08 -0.79
CA LEU A 156 6.10 -3.86 0.38
C LEU A 156 5.34 -3.94 1.70
N ASP A 157 4.01 -3.84 1.69
CA ASP A 157 3.15 -4.06 2.86
C ASP A 157 3.08 -5.55 3.22
N ARG A 158 4.23 -6.11 3.59
CA ARG A 158 4.32 -7.45 4.18
C ARG A 158 3.95 -7.31 5.65
N PRO A 159 3.00 -8.12 6.16
CA PRO A 159 2.70 -8.11 7.58
C PRO A 159 3.98 -8.47 8.34
N GLU A 160 4.46 -7.54 9.18
CA GLU A 160 5.64 -7.79 10.02
C GLU A 160 5.44 -9.08 10.82
N GLU A 161 6.43 -9.98 10.76
CA GLU A 161 6.50 -11.10 11.68
C GLU A 161 6.63 -10.53 13.09
N ARG A 162 5.54 -10.61 13.88
CA ARG A 162 5.43 -9.88 15.15
C ARG A 162 6.48 -10.25 16.19
N ILE A 163 7.06 -11.44 16.05
CA ILE A 163 8.01 -12.02 16.99
C ILE A 163 9.05 -12.81 16.21
N THR A 164 10.30 -12.39 16.32
CA THR A 164 11.46 -12.98 15.62
C THR A 164 12.02 -14.24 16.31
N GLY A 165 11.42 -14.64 17.44
CA GLY A 165 11.79 -15.80 18.24
C GLY A 165 12.15 -15.42 19.68
N ILE A 166 12.95 -16.24 20.35
CA ILE A 166 13.29 -16.05 21.77
C ILE A 166 14.11 -14.78 22.05
N ASN A 167 14.84 -14.29 21.06
CA ASN A 167 15.67 -13.09 21.17
C ASN A 167 14.88 -11.78 20.98
N ASP A 168 13.58 -11.88 20.73
CA ASP A 168 12.74 -10.70 20.51
C ASP A 168 12.70 -9.81 21.76
N PRO A 169 12.94 -8.49 21.65
CA PRO A 169 12.90 -7.58 22.79
C PRO A 169 11.60 -7.62 23.58
N ARG A 170 10.46 -7.90 22.92
CA ARG A 170 9.14 -7.97 23.57
C ARG A 170 8.98 -9.21 24.45
N LEU A 171 9.69 -10.29 24.13
CA LEU A 171 9.73 -11.50 24.95
C LEU A 171 10.81 -11.43 26.03
N ARG A 172 11.92 -10.74 25.75
CA ARG A 172 13.00 -10.56 26.74
C ARG A 172 12.62 -9.58 27.85
N ASN A 173 11.83 -8.56 27.53
CA ASN A 173 11.38 -7.58 28.51
C ASN A 173 9.85 -7.63 28.64
N PRO A 174 9.31 -8.35 29.64
CA PRO A 174 7.87 -8.46 29.83
C PRO A 174 7.28 -7.08 30.10
N SER A 175 6.21 -6.75 29.38
CA SER A 175 5.52 -5.46 29.52
C SER A 175 4.01 -5.70 29.60
N ASP A 176 3.30 -4.84 30.32
CA ASP A 176 1.83 -4.95 30.47
C ASP A 176 1.09 -4.82 29.13
N LYS A 177 1.75 -4.28 28.11
CA LYS A 177 1.21 -4.13 26.74
C LYS A 177 1.30 -5.43 25.94
N PHE A 178 2.18 -6.36 26.31
CA PHE A 178 2.42 -7.59 25.57
C PHE A 178 2.46 -8.79 26.54
N ILE A 179 1.29 -9.42 26.71
CA ILE A 179 1.09 -10.56 27.60
C ILE A 179 1.34 -11.86 26.81
N TYR A 180 2.19 -12.71 27.36
CA TYR A 180 2.44 -14.07 26.87
C TYR A 180 2.39 -15.06 28.04
N ALA A 181 2.06 -16.32 27.75
CA ALA A 181 1.92 -17.37 28.75
C ALA A 181 2.28 -18.74 28.17
N THR A 182 2.52 -19.71 29.06
CA THR A 182 2.71 -21.12 28.73
C THR A 182 1.76 -21.99 29.57
N VAL A 183 1.69 -23.28 29.27
CA VAL A 183 0.88 -24.24 30.00
C VAL A 183 1.56 -24.58 31.32
N LYS A 184 0.84 -24.42 32.44
CA LYS A 184 1.34 -24.74 33.78
C LYS A 184 1.65 -26.23 33.93
N GLN A 185 2.65 -26.57 34.73
CA GLN A 185 3.07 -27.96 35.01
C GLN A 185 3.40 -28.78 33.74
N SER A 186 3.79 -28.09 32.66
CA SER A 186 4.22 -28.72 31.42
C SER A 186 5.74 -28.87 31.38
N SER A 187 6.28 -29.50 30.33
CA SER A 187 7.73 -29.54 30.11
C SER A 187 8.35 -28.17 29.76
N VAL A 188 7.53 -27.13 29.59
CA VAL A 188 7.97 -25.76 29.28
C VAL A 188 7.97 -24.87 30.54
N ASP A 189 7.21 -25.27 31.56
CA ASP A 189 7.07 -24.60 32.86
C ASP A 189 7.90 -25.38 33.89
N ILE A 190 9.23 -25.27 33.77
CA ILE A 190 10.23 -25.93 34.64
C ILE A 190 10.77 -24.90 35.63
#